data_AF-A0AA37GX29-F1
#
_entry.id   AF-A0AA37GX29-F1
#
_cell.length_a   1.000
_cell.length_b   1.000
_cell.length_c   1.000
_cell.angle_alpha   90.00
_cell.angle_beta   90.00
_cell.angle_gamma   90.00
#
_symmetry.space_group_name_H-M   'P 1'
#
loop_
_entity.id
_entity.type
_entity.pdbx_description
1 polymer ?
#
loop_
_entity_poly.entity_id
_entity_poly.type
_entity_poly.pdbx_seq_one_letter_code
_entity_poly.pdbx_strand_id
1 'polypeptide(L)'
;MKFSAVFLAILASVNASPLFGKRDALDSKDAMCKGWDLTTPEGVDRLWEETYAGVSLDLFIKLQWEHQNSWVKNLEDQVSGGTSGKSGAAGCSALGNVCNPMNGLTCDQQYERYGQTPVGKNSYWTFQAVKGMHAKFSELNRQLTKETLISGLQIGQMVTDFKGNQDDPGDVLGWLSAAATMGGALGGLVPGAGTAIAGGFGILSGIFSGLASNSAQEIDQGSISAALANAFEKATGAIEKTLRIATGGGTSDDEYNSLPAPKWDTYESKIAKFFNGGWFLIDDDEKAVTITLQSISNNIKPKVANDVMSAASLYLVADKRDNVRSREDCGFAQGRQWMALRDGEEYCFYVMRNSPNAIRENDWVEVESEIYDKMASYGLGNRDPYYRAIIDCALNGGDNKDKIDLSKLAWGKVPTCYFNLPAVFIEKDTEVGCGSPFDNQGCNYLKPTPLS
;
A
#
# COMPACT_ATOMS: atom_id res chain seq x y z
N MET A 1 -26.47 -22.78 27.81
CA MET A 1 -27.79 -22.13 28.00
C MET A 1 -27.73 -20.64 28.41
N LYS A 2 -26.57 -20.01 28.70
CA LYS A 2 -26.51 -18.56 29.04
C LYS A 2 -26.29 -17.61 27.84
N PHE A 3 -25.95 -18.13 26.66
CA PHE A 3 -25.63 -17.35 25.44
C PHE A 3 -26.86 -16.69 24.78
N SER A 4 -28.01 -17.37 24.74
CA SER A 4 -29.20 -16.86 24.03
C SER A 4 -29.79 -15.60 24.66
N ALA A 5 -29.68 -15.44 25.98
CA ALA A 5 -30.26 -14.31 26.70
C ALA A 5 -29.48 -13.00 26.49
N VAL A 6 -28.15 -13.07 26.33
CA VAL A 6 -27.30 -11.88 26.11
C VAL A 6 -27.42 -11.37 24.68
N PHE A 7 -27.51 -12.27 23.69
CA PHE A 7 -27.74 -11.90 22.28
C PHE A 7 -29.13 -11.28 22.04
N LEU A 8 -30.18 -11.81 22.70
CA LEU A 8 -31.53 -11.23 22.64
C LEU A 8 -31.60 -9.81 23.22
N ALA A 9 -30.80 -9.51 24.25
CA ALA A 9 -30.76 -8.17 24.85
C ALA A 9 -30.10 -7.12 23.94
N ILE A 10 -29.15 -7.53 23.07
CA ILE A 10 -28.51 -6.64 22.10
C ILE A 10 -29.45 -6.38 20.92
N LEU A 11 -30.16 -7.39 20.42
CA LEU A 11 -31.19 -7.22 19.36
C LEU A 11 -32.31 -6.26 19.80
N ALA A 12 -32.66 -6.26 21.09
CA ALA A 12 -33.67 -5.36 21.64
C ALA A 12 -33.23 -3.87 21.68
N SER A 13 -31.94 -3.56 21.78
CA SER A 13 -31.44 -2.18 21.85
C SER A 13 -31.21 -1.53 20.48
N VAL A 14 -31.11 -2.31 19.39
CA VAL A 14 -30.94 -1.77 18.02
C VAL A 14 -32.28 -1.43 17.35
N ASN A 15 -33.40 -2.04 17.81
CA ASN A 15 -34.75 -1.80 17.28
C ASN A 15 -35.37 -0.43 17.65
N ALA A 16 -34.64 0.43 18.39
CA ALA A 16 -35.15 1.70 18.88
C ALA A 16 -34.78 2.94 18.04
N SER A 17 -34.11 2.80 16.89
CA SER A 17 -33.79 3.92 15.99
C SER A 17 -34.63 3.86 14.71
N PRO A 18 -35.60 4.77 14.49
CA PRO A 18 -36.51 4.70 13.36
C PRO A 18 -35.96 5.52 12.19
N LEU A 19 -35.18 4.91 11.29
CA LEU A 19 -34.96 5.43 9.94
C LEU A 19 -34.51 4.27 9.04
N PHE A 20 -35.36 3.96 8.04
CA PHE A 20 -35.27 2.90 7.03
C PHE A 20 -35.53 1.47 7.52
N GLY A 21 -36.54 0.81 6.91
CA GLY A 21 -36.88 -0.58 7.20
C GLY A 21 -35.72 -1.51 6.85
N LYS A 22 -34.92 -1.87 7.86
CA LYS A 22 -33.79 -2.79 7.74
C LYS A 22 -34.32 -4.21 7.58
N ARG A 23 -33.91 -4.87 6.51
CA ARG A 23 -33.94 -6.34 6.40
C ARG A 23 -32.91 -6.85 7.40
N ASP A 24 -33.33 -7.45 8.51
CA ASP A 24 -32.38 -8.11 9.41
C ASP A 24 -31.94 -9.42 8.73
N ALA A 25 -30.65 -9.53 8.42
CA ALA A 25 -30.11 -10.71 7.75
C ALA A 25 -30.33 -11.99 8.57
N LEU A 26 -30.54 -11.88 9.88
CA LEU A 26 -30.80 -13.01 10.77
C LEU A 26 -32.24 -13.54 10.68
N ASP A 27 -33.18 -12.79 10.10
CA ASP A 27 -34.61 -13.11 10.09
C ASP A 27 -34.97 -14.29 9.19
N SER A 28 -34.21 -14.50 8.10
CA SER A 28 -34.53 -15.56 7.15
C SER A 28 -33.30 -16.07 6.40
N LYS A 29 -33.40 -17.30 5.89
CA LYS A 29 -32.40 -17.90 5.00
C LYS A 29 -32.12 -17.02 3.79
N ASP A 30 -33.17 -16.52 3.14
CA ASP A 30 -33.02 -15.67 1.96
C ASP A 30 -32.38 -14.31 2.28
N ALA A 31 -32.60 -13.76 3.48
CA ALA A 31 -31.92 -12.54 3.92
C ALA A 31 -30.45 -12.77 4.22
N MET A 32 -30.08 -13.93 4.78
CA MET A 32 -28.68 -14.28 5.04
C MET A 32 -27.91 -14.60 3.76
N CYS A 33 -28.54 -15.31 2.82
CA CYS A 33 -27.83 -16.00 1.74
C CYS A 33 -27.94 -15.36 0.35
N LYS A 34 -28.86 -14.42 0.12
CA LYS A 34 -29.19 -13.94 -1.23
C LYS A 34 -29.24 -12.42 -1.35
N GLY A 35 -28.89 -11.93 -2.55
CA GLY A 35 -28.99 -10.52 -2.91
C GLY A 35 -27.78 -9.68 -2.51
N TRP A 36 -26.66 -10.33 -2.19
CA TRP A 36 -25.38 -9.67 -1.95
C TRP A 36 -24.62 -9.51 -3.26
N ASP A 37 -24.00 -8.35 -3.43
CA ASP A 37 -23.04 -8.12 -4.51
C ASP A 37 -21.64 -8.34 -3.97
N LEU A 38 -21.01 -9.45 -4.35
CA LEU A 38 -19.65 -9.78 -3.95
C LEU A 38 -18.60 -9.24 -4.94
N THR A 39 -19.05 -8.64 -6.05
CA THR A 39 -18.16 -8.15 -7.11
C THR A 39 -17.66 -6.73 -6.84
N THR A 40 -18.26 -6.04 -5.86
CA THR A 40 -17.95 -4.65 -5.51
C THR A 40 -17.51 -4.49 -4.05
N PRO A 41 -16.62 -3.53 -3.76
CA PRO A 41 -16.22 -3.19 -2.39
C PRO A 41 -17.38 -2.84 -1.46
N GLU A 42 -18.33 -2.04 -1.97
CA GLU A 42 -19.48 -1.58 -1.21
C GLU A 42 -20.44 -2.72 -0.90
N GLY A 43 -20.58 -3.68 -1.82
CA GLY A 43 -21.43 -4.84 -1.64
C GLY A 43 -20.91 -5.81 -0.57
N VAL A 44 -19.60 -6.05 -0.51
CA VAL A 44 -19.01 -6.92 0.54
C VAL A 44 -18.95 -6.26 1.91
N ASP A 45 -18.70 -4.94 1.99
CA ASP A 45 -18.73 -4.19 3.26
C ASP A 45 -20.13 -4.21 3.84
N ARG A 46 -21.13 -3.94 2.99
CA ARG A 46 -22.55 -4.01 3.36
C ARG A 46 -22.95 -5.41 3.84
N LEU A 47 -22.52 -6.46 3.15
CA LEU A 47 -22.76 -7.85 3.60
C LEU A 47 -22.15 -8.07 4.98
N TRP A 48 -20.89 -7.70 5.18
CA TRP A 48 -20.18 -7.91 6.44
C TRP A 48 -20.88 -7.24 7.63
N GLU A 49 -21.38 -6.02 7.42
CA GLU A 49 -22.12 -5.25 8.41
C GLU A 49 -23.54 -5.79 8.64
N GLU A 50 -24.34 -6.00 7.58
CA GLU A 50 -25.75 -6.40 7.68
C GLU A 50 -25.93 -7.85 8.15
N THR A 51 -24.94 -8.72 7.94
CA THR A 51 -24.97 -10.11 8.44
C THR A 51 -24.45 -10.26 9.87
N TYR A 52 -23.92 -9.17 10.46
CA TYR A 52 -23.28 -9.15 11.77
C TYR A 52 -22.11 -10.15 11.89
N ALA A 53 -21.46 -10.50 10.77
CA ALA A 53 -20.37 -11.47 10.74
C ALA A 53 -19.19 -11.01 11.59
N GLY A 54 -18.77 -9.74 11.46
CA GLY A 54 -17.68 -9.17 12.25
C GLY A 54 -17.97 -9.12 13.75
N VAL A 55 -19.17 -8.66 14.13
CA VAL A 55 -19.61 -8.62 15.54
C VAL A 55 -19.64 -10.02 16.16
N SER A 56 -20.13 -11.00 15.41
CA SER A 56 -20.25 -12.38 15.92
C SER A 56 -18.91 -13.08 16.01
N LEU A 57 -17.98 -12.79 15.09
CA LEU A 57 -16.59 -13.21 15.20
C LEU A 57 -15.91 -12.62 16.44
N ASP A 58 -16.04 -11.32 16.68
CA ASP A 58 -15.45 -10.65 17.85
C ASP A 58 -15.99 -11.22 19.16
N LEU A 59 -17.32 -11.41 19.24
CA LEU A 59 -17.97 -12.02 20.41
C LEU A 59 -17.55 -13.49 20.61
N PHE A 60 -17.48 -14.27 19.53
CA PHE A 60 -17.04 -15.67 19.61
C PHE A 60 -15.62 -15.76 20.18
N ILE A 61 -14.68 -14.98 19.63
CA ILE A 61 -13.29 -14.94 20.08
C ILE A 61 -13.18 -14.53 21.54
N LYS A 62 -13.95 -13.53 22.00
CA LYS A 62 -13.92 -13.11 23.41
C LYS A 62 -14.41 -14.19 24.37
N LEU A 63 -15.43 -14.95 23.96
CA LEU A 63 -16.16 -15.85 24.85
C LEU A 63 -15.65 -17.30 24.80
N GLN A 64 -14.95 -17.69 23.75
CA GLN A 64 -14.35 -19.03 23.69
C GLN A 64 -13.13 -19.14 24.61
N TRP A 65 -12.88 -20.35 25.12
CA TRP A 65 -11.89 -20.61 26.15
C TRP A 65 -10.43 -20.50 25.66
N GLU A 66 -10.17 -20.67 24.36
CA GLU A 66 -8.85 -20.45 23.72
C GLU A 66 -8.67 -19.04 23.16
N HIS A 67 -9.65 -18.16 23.35
CA HIS A 67 -9.68 -16.80 22.83
C HIS A 67 -9.41 -16.70 21.32
N GLN A 68 -8.21 -16.31 20.91
CA GLN A 68 -7.81 -16.16 19.51
C GLN A 68 -7.22 -17.44 18.94
N ASN A 69 -6.73 -18.34 19.80
CA ASN A 69 -6.04 -19.55 19.37
C ASN A 69 -7.03 -20.56 18.76
N SER A 70 -6.60 -21.19 17.67
CA SER A 70 -7.36 -22.21 16.91
C SER A 70 -8.79 -21.82 16.56
N TRP A 71 -9.10 -20.51 16.50
CA TRP A 71 -10.48 -20.03 16.49
C TRP A 71 -11.30 -20.54 15.32
N VAL A 72 -10.68 -20.71 14.13
CA VAL A 72 -11.40 -21.20 12.94
C VAL A 72 -11.91 -22.62 13.16
N LYS A 73 -11.07 -23.49 13.73
CA LYS A 73 -11.43 -24.87 14.07
C LYS A 73 -12.46 -24.89 15.20
N ASN A 74 -12.28 -24.08 16.23
CA ASN A 74 -13.20 -24.04 17.37
C ASN A 74 -14.58 -23.51 16.97
N LEU A 75 -14.63 -22.56 16.02
CA LEU A 75 -15.88 -22.09 15.43
C LEU A 75 -16.56 -23.20 14.63
N GLU A 76 -15.81 -23.95 13.82
CA GLU A 76 -16.33 -25.10 13.07
C GLU A 76 -16.87 -26.19 14.00
N ASP A 77 -16.14 -26.50 15.07
CA ASP A 77 -16.56 -27.45 16.11
C ASP A 77 -17.82 -26.98 16.83
N GLN A 78 -17.90 -25.69 17.21
CA GLN A 78 -19.08 -25.13 17.87
C GLN A 78 -20.32 -25.15 16.95
N VAL A 79 -20.16 -24.81 15.67
CA VAL A 79 -21.27 -24.78 14.71
C VAL A 79 -21.73 -26.19 14.38
N SER A 80 -20.81 -27.13 14.21
CA SER A 80 -21.12 -28.52 13.83
C SER A 80 -21.58 -29.41 14.98
N GLY A 81 -21.38 -28.99 16.24
CA GLY A 81 -21.63 -29.83 17.42
C GLY A 81 -20.52 -30.86 17.66
N GLY A 82 -19.31 -30.60 17.15
CA GLY A 82 -18.13 -31.45 17.18
C GLY A 82 -17.80 -32.06 15.82
N THR A 83 -16.54 -31.96 15.39
CA THR A 83 -16.06 -32.57 14.14
C THR A 83 -15.72 -34.06 14.36
N SER A 84 -16.61 -34.98 13.95
CA SER A 84 -16.33 -36.43 14.00
C SER A 84 -15.35 -36.91 12.92
N GLY A 85 -14.56 -36.01 12.31
CA GLY A 85 -13.65 -36.22 11.18
C GLY A 85 -12.56 -35.14 11.10
N LYS A 86 -11.74 -35.14 10.04
CA LYS A 86 -10.75 -34.07 9.81
C LYS A 86 -11.47 -32.76 9.51
N SER A 87 -11.40 -31.81 10.45
CA SER A 87 -11.86 -30.42 10.29
C SER A 87 -11.29 -29.80 9.01
N GLY A 88 -12.15 -29.21 8.18
CA GLY A 88 -11.74 -28.51 6.96
C GLY A 88 -11.06 -27.18 7.23
N ALA A 89 -11.18 -26.65 8.46
CA ALA A 89 -10.48 -25.47 8.94
C ALA A 89 -8.96 -25.70 9.14
N ALA A 90 -8.51 -26.94 9.38
CA ALA A 90 -7.11 -27.23 9.67
C ALA A 90 -6.15 -26.87 8.52
N GLY A 91 -6.63 -26.85 7.28
CA GLY A 91 -5.85 -26.47 6.12
C GLY A 91 -5.73 -24.96 5.89
N CYS A 92 -6.46 -24.13 6.64
CA CYS A 92 -6.53 -22.69 6.37
C CYS A 92 -5.31 -21.90 6.86
N SER A 93 -4.48 -22.46 7.74
CA SER A 93 -3.36 -21.75 8.37
C SER A 93 -2.05 -21.79 7.58
N ALA A 94 -2.00 -22.51 6.46
CA ALA A 94 -0.78 -22.67 5.66
C ALA A 94 -1.09 -22.63 4.16
N LEU A 95 -0.18 -22.01 3.40
CA LEU A 95 -0.23 -22.00 1.95
C LEU A 95 -0.03 -23.42 1.40
N GLY A 96 -0.63 -23.70 0.24
CA GLY A 96 -0.56 -25.02 -0.41
C GLY A 96 -1.48 -26.09 0.18
N ASN A 97 -2.07 -25.86 1.36
CA ASN A 97 -3.11 -26.72 1.91
C ASN A 97 -4.49 -26.35 1.35
N VAL A 98 -5.45 -27.28 1.48
CA VAL A 98 -6.86 -27.01 1.13
C VAL A 98 -7.57 -26.37 2.32
N CYS A 99 -7.94 -25.10 2.21
CA CYS A 99 -8.82 -24.43 3.17
C CYS A 99 -10.29 -24.67 2.79
N ASN A 100 -10.99 -25.52 3.55
CA ASN A 100 -12.38 -25.86 3.26
C ASN A 100 -13.23 -26.02 4.54
N PRO A 101 -13.31 -24.98 5.38
CA PRO A 101 -14.15 -25.02 6.58
C PRO A 101 -15.61 -25.33 6.21
N MET A 102 -16.30 -26.05 7.10
CA MET A 102 -17.64 -26.58 6.90
C MET A 102 -17.76 -27.53 5.70
N ASN A 103 -16.65 -28.04 5.17
CA ASN A 103 -16.59 -28.95 4.03
C ASN A 103 -17.32 -28.43 2.77
N GLY A 104 -17.31 -27.11 2.56
CA GLY A 104 -17.84 -26.51 1.33
C GLY A 104 -19.36 -26.46 1.23
N LEU A 105 -20.08 -26.54 2.35
CA LEU A 105 -21.51 -26.29 2.38
C LEU A 105 -21.84 -24.91 1.79
N THR A 106 -22.91 -24.86 0.99
CA THR A 106 -23.50 -23.59 0.53
C THR A 106 -24.16 -22.86 1.70
N CYS A 107 -24.40 -21.54 1.55
CA CYS A 107 -25.08 -20.75 2.59
C CYS A 107 -26.42 -21.37 3.00
N ASP A 108 -27.25 -21.75 2.01
CA ASP A 108 -28.55 -22.35 2.26
C ASP A 108 -28.43 -23.66 3.05
N GLN A 109 -27.49 -24.54 2.66
CA GLN A 109 -27.26 -25.81 3.35
C GLN A 109 -26.76 -25.62 4.79
N GLN A 110 -25.85 -24.66 5.01
CA GLN A 110 -25.35 -24.37 6.35
C GLN A 110 -26.46 -23.78 7.22
N TYR A 111 -27.26 -22.86 6.69
CA TYR A 111 -28.38 -22.26 7.41
C TYR A 111 -29.43 -23.32 7.79
N GLU A 112 -29.79 -24.20 6.86
CA GLU A 112 -30.75 -25.29 7.13
C GLU A 112 -30.24 -26.26 8.18
N ARG A 113 -28.94 -26.59 8.14
CA ARG A 113 -28.35 -27.58 9.05
C ARG A 113 -28.01 -27.01 10.43
N TYR A 114 -27.58 -25.76 10.50
CA TYR A 114 -26.97 -25.17 11.70
C TYR A 114 -27.56 -23.81 12.11
N GLY A 115 -28.46 -23.22 11.33
CA GLY A 115 -29.05 -21.89 11.55
C GLY A 115 -30.03 -21.76 12.73
N GLN A 116 -30.01 -22.70 13.68
CA GLN A 116 -30.81 -22.64 14.91
C GLN A 116 -30.22 -21.68 15.95
N THR A 117 -28.97 -21.24 15.77
CA THR A 117 -28.31 -20.27 16.65
C THR A 117 -27.79 -19.08 15.83
N PRO A 118 -27.64 -17.88 16.42
CA PRO A 118 -27.07 -16.73 15.71
C PRO A 118 -25.70 -17.05 15.08
N VAL A 119 -24.80 -17.71 15.84
CA VAL A 119 -23.48 -18.15 15.36
C VAL A 119 -23.59 -19.15 14.21
N GLY A 120 -24.53 -20.09 14.28
CA GLY A 120 -24.78 -21.03 13.17
C GLY A 120 -25.32 -20.37 11.91
N LYS A 121 -26.11 -19.28 12.04
CA LYS A 121 -26.64 -18.52 10.91
C LYS A 121 -25.57 -17.71 10.18
N ASN A 122 -24.72 -16.99 10.91
CA ASN A 122 -23.81 -16.01 10.30
C ASN A 122 -22.35 -16.47 10.13
N SER A 123 -21.95 -17.56 10.79
CA SER A 123 -20.59 -18.13 10.63
C SER A 123 -20.25 -18.50 9.19
N TYR A 124 -21.24 -18.70 8.31
CA TYR A 124 -21.01 -18.95 6.89
C TYR A 124 -20.12 -17.88 6.26
N TRP A 125 -20.45 -16.60 6.48
CA TRP A 125 -19.71 -15.48 5.91
C TRP A 125 -18.33 -15.31 6.55
N THR A 126 -18.19 -15.65 7.83
CA THR A 126 -16.88 -15.75 8.48
C THR A 126 -16.01 -16.84 7.82
N PHE A 127 -16.56 -18.01 7.54
CA PHE A 127 -15.83 -19.09 6.86
C PHE A 127 -15.50 -18.75 5.40
N GLN A 128 -16.40 -18.08 4.67
CA GLN A 128 -16.08 -17.59 3.32
C GLN A 128 -14.96 -16.55 3.35
N ALA A 129 -14.94 -15.67 4.35
CA ALA A 129 -13.84 -14.70 4.50
C ALA A 129 -12.51 -15.41 4.79
N VAL A 130 -12.49 -16.47 5.61
CA VAL A 130 -11.28 -17.28 5.83
C VAL A 130 -10.83 -17.98 4.55
N LYS A 131 -11.76 -18.54 3.76
CA LYS A 131 -11.46 -19.15 2.47
C LYS A 131 -10.89 -18.13 1.47
N GLY A 132 -11.53 -16.97 1.36
CA GLY A 132 -11.09 -15.89 0.49
C GLY A 132 -9.74 -15.33 0.89
N MET A 133 -9.43 -15.24 2.19
CA MET A 133 -8.07 -14.93 2.68
C MET A 133 -7.06 -15.95 2.18
N HIS A 134 -7.34 -17.23 2.40
CA HIS A 134 -6.43 -18.30 1.98
C HIS A 134 -6.18 -18.28 0.47
N ALA A 135 -7.25 -18.11 -0.33
CA ALA A 135 -7.17 -18.02 -1.78
C ALA A 135 -6.39 -16.79 -2.25
N LYS A 136 -6.73 -15.59 -1.77
CA LYS A 136 -6.04 -14.33 -2.12
C LYS A 136 -4.58 -14.34 -1.68
N PHE A 137 -4.24 -14.91 -0.53
CA PHE A 137 -2.85 -15.03 -0.09
C PHE A 137 -2.06 -16.07 -0.89
N SER A 138 -2.69 -17.17 -1.29
CA SER A 138 -2.09 -18.15 -2.20
C SER A 138 -1.80 -17.52 -3.56
N GLU A 139 -2.73 -16.73 -4.07
CA GLU A 139 -2.59 -16.04 -5.35
C GLU A 139 -1.57 -14.90 -5.29
N LEU A 140 -1.56 -14.14 -4.20
CA LEU A 140 -0.54 -13.13 -3.92
C LEU A 140 0.86 -13.76 -3.88
N ASN A 141 1.03 -14.86 -3.16
CA ASN A 141 2.29 -15.59 -3.11
C ASN A 141 2.71 -16.06 -4.51
N ARG A 142 1.77 -16.60 -5.30
CA ARG A 142 2.03 -17.03 -6.69
C ARG A 142 2.47 -15.87 -7.58
N GLN A 143 1.91 -14.68 -7.43
CA GLN A 143 2.29 -13.53 -8.26
C GLN A 143 3.59 -12.87 -7.79
N LEU A 144 3.84 -12.78 -6.47
CA LEU A 144 5.07 -12.21 -5.91
C LEU A 144 6.32 -13.03 -6.25
N THR A 145 6.17 -14.35 -6.38
CA THR A 145 7.26 -15.27 -6.75
C THR A 145 7.54 -15.31 -8.25
N LYS A 146 6.81 -14.57 -9.10
CA LYS A 146 7.09 -14.48 -10.53
C LYS A 146 8.17 -13.43 -10.82
N GLU A 147 9.22 -13.82 -11.52
CA GLU A 147 10.27 -12.94 -12.08
C GLU A 147 9.72 -11.79 -12.97
N THR A 148 8.47 -11.92 -13.42
CA THR A 148 7.76 -10.94 -14.25
C THR A 148 7.60 -9.59 -13.55
N LEU A 149 7.44 -9.53 -12.22
CA LEU A 149 7.25 -8.25 -11.51
C LEU A 149 8.49 -7.37 -11.62
N ILE A 150 9.69 -7.92 -11.37
CA ILE A 150 10.95 -7.16 -11.43
C ILE A 150 11.30 -6.82 -12.88
N SER A 151 11.14 -7.78 -13.80
CA SER A 151 11.35 -7.54 -15.23
C SER A 151 10.43 -6.43 -15.76
N GLY A 152 9.19 -6.38 -15.27
CA GLY A 152 8.21 -5.36 -15.62
C GLY A 152 8.55 -3.95 -15.11
N LEU A 153 9.43 -3.81 -14.12
CA LEU A 153 9.90 -2.51 -13.63
C LEU A 153 10.90 -1.84 -14.58
N GLN A 154 11.51 -2.58 -15.52
CA GLN A 154 12.43 -2.04 -16.54
C GLN A 154 13.66 -1.32 -15.97
N ILE A 155 14.17 -1.75 -14.81
CA ILE A 155 15.25 -1.08 -14.06
C ILE A 155 16.53 -0.91 -14.90
N GLY A 156 16.95 -1.94 -15.64
CA GLY A 156 18.13 -1.85 -16.51
C GLY A 156 17.97 -0.83 -17.65
N GLN A 157 16.75 -0.65 -18.17
CA GLN A 157 16.48 0.40 -19.16
C GLN A 157 16.51 1.78 -18.51
N MET A 158 15.96 1.95 -17.30
CA MET A 158 16.04 3.21 -16.56
C MET A 158 17.48 3.65 -16.32
N VAL A 159 18.35 2.71 -15.92
CA VAL A 159 19.79 2.96 -15.72
C VAL A 159 20.43 3.52 -16.99
N THR A 160 20.11 2.92 -18.14
CA THR A 160 20.57 3.36 -19.46
C THR A 160 20.01 4.73 -19.84
N ASP A 161 18.70 4.92 -19.64
CA ASP A 161 17.95 6.09 -20.08
C ASP A 161 18.34 7.36 -19.35
N PHE A 162 18.56 7.26 -18.03
CA PHE A 162 18.97 8.38 -17.19
C PHE A 162 20.48 8.48 -17.04
N LYS A 163 21.25 7.51 -17.53
CA LYS A 163 22.71 7.43 -17.32
C LYS A 163 23.07 7.42 -15.83
N GLY A 164 22.30 6.65 -15.05
CA GLY A 164 22.49 6.45 -13.61
C GLY A 164 23.14 5.10 -13.31
N ASN A 165 22.93 4.62 -12.09
CA ASN A 165 23.19 3.24 -11.69
C ASN A 165 22.06 2.75 -10.79
N GLN A 166 22.15 1.51 -10.33
CA GLN A 166 21.19 0.92 -9.39
C GLN A 166 21.88 0.38 -8.14
N ASP A 167 23.11 0.82 -7.86
CA ASP A 167 24.01 0.17 -6.88
C ASP A 167 23.68 0.57 -5.44
N ASP A 168 22.86 1.61 -5.27
CA ASP A 168 22.27 2.02 -4.00
C ASP A 168 20.83 1.50 -3.92
N PRO A 169 20.59 0.38 -3.21
CA PRO A 169 19.26 -0.22 -3.12
C PRO A 169 18.27 0.59 -2.27
N GLY A 170 18.73 1.49 -1.38
CA GLY A 170 17.87 2.20 -0.43
C GLY A 170 16.95 1.32 0.43
N ASP A 171 15.95 1.93 1.08
CA ASP A 171 14.95 1.22 1.91
C ASP A 171 13.79 0.63 1.07
N VAL A 172 14.08 -0.42 0.29
CA VAL A 172 13.10 -1.07 -0.60
C VAL A 172 11.85 -1.56 0.14
N LEU A 173 11.97 -2.02 1.40
CA LEU A 173 10.81 -2.44 2.19
C LEU A 173 9.92 -1.25 2.56
N GLY A 174 10.52 -0.11 2.91
CA GLY A 174 9.81 1.16 3.05
C GLY A 174 9.14 1.59 1.74
N TRP A 175 9.79 1.38 0.59
CA TRP A 175 9.20 1.71 -0.72
C TRP A 175 7.96 0.88 -1.00
N LEU A 176 8.00 -0.42 -0.73
CA LEU A 176 6.86 -1.34 -0.91
C LEU A 176 5.70 -1.01 0.04
N SER A 177 6.00 -0.70 1.30
CA SER A 177 5.00 -0.23 2.26
C SER A 177 4.31 1.04 1.77
N ALA A 178 5.09 2.07 1.43
CA ALA A 178 4.56 3.33 0.92
C ALA A 178 3.76 3.13 -0.38
N ALA A 179 4.29 2.37 -1.34
CA ALA A 179 3.61 2.06 -2.61
C ALA A 179 2.27 1.36 -2.42
N ALA A 180 2.15 0.50 -1.40
CA ALA A 180 0.90 -0.17 -1.03
C ALA A 180 -0.14 0.79 -0.41
N THR A 181 0.24 1.99 0.04
CA THR A 181 -0.70 3.00 0.55
C THR A 181 -1.05 4.10 -0.44
N MET A 182 -0.23 4.28 -1.48
CA MET A 182 -0.37 5.40 -2.41
C MET A 182 -1.61 5.29 -3.30
N GLY A 183 -2.12 4.08 -3.59
CA GLY A 183 -3.43 3.90 -4.25
C GLY A 183 -3.69 4.71 -5.54
N GLY A 184 -2.63 5.18 -6.23
CA GLY A 184 -2.72 6.08 -7.39
C GLY A 184 -2.26 7.54 -7.17
N ALA A 185 -1.56 7.87 -6.08
CA ALA A 185 -1.19 9.25 -5.71
C ALA A 185 -0.53 10.14 -6.80
N LEU A 186 0.13 9.57 -7.82
CA LEU A 186 0.76 10.32 -8.93
C LEU A 186 -0.11 10.43 -10.19
N GLY A 187 -1.18 9.64 -10.30
CA GLY A 187 -2.03 9.51 -11.50
C GLY A 187 -3.54 9.60 -11.23
N GLY A 188 -3.94 9.94 -10.00
CA GLY A 188 -5.33 9.86 -9.53
C GLY A 188 -5.65 8.50 -8.93
N LEU A 189 -6.61 8.47 -7.99
CA LEU A 189 -7.09 7.23 -7.35
C LEU A 189 -7.33 6.15 -8.41
N VAL A 190 -6.90 4.91 -8.14
CA VAL A 190 -7.28 3.75 -8.97
C VAL A 190 -8.80 3.80 -9.17
N PRO A 191 -9.31 3.92 -10.41
CA PRO A 191 -10.74 4.02 -10.66
C PRO A 191 -11.47 2.82 -10.06
N GLY A 192 -12.45 3.07 -9.18
CA GLY A 192 -13.19 2.02 -8.47
C GLY A 192 -12.58 1.58 -7.13
N ALA A 193 -11.55 2.26 -6.61
CA ALA A 193 -11.02 2.03 -5.26
C ALA A 193 -12.00 2.51 -4.17
N GLY A 194 -13.07 1.75 -3.99
CA GLY A 194 -13.93 1.81 -2.82
C GLY A 194 -13.19 1.38 -1.55
N THR A 195 -13.83 1.55 -0.40
CA THR A 195 -13.26 1.28 0.93
C THR A 195 -12.73 -0.16 1.11
N ALA A 196 -13.32 -1.16 0.45
CA ALA A 196 -12.84 -2.54 0.56
C ALA A 196 -11.59 -2.84 -0.29
N ILE A 197 -11.39 -2.20 -1.46
CA ILE A 197 -10.10 -2.28 -2.17
C ILE A 197 -9.00 -1.64 -1.32
N ALA A 198 -9.30 -0.51 -0.67
CA ALA A 198 -8.41 0.08 0.33
C ALA A 198 -8.09 -0.90 1.49
N GLY A 199 -8.99 -1.84 1.80
CA GLY A 199 -8.72 -2.93 2.75
C GLY A 199 -7.63 -3.89 2.28
N GLY A 200 -7.65 -4.32 1.01
CA GLY A 200 -6.57 -5.14 0.43
C GLY A 200 -5.22 -4.43 0.42
N PHE A 201 -5.22 -3.15 0.07
CA PHE A 201 -4.04 -2.29 0.17
C PHE A 201 -3.56 -2.09 1.61
N GLY A 202 -4.49 -1.91 2.56
CA GLY A 202 -4.18 -1.80 3.98
C GLY A 202 -3.55 -3.07 4.55
N ILE A 203 -4.01 -4.25 4.11
CA ILE A 203 -3.41 -5.54 4.48
C ILE A 203 -1.98 -5.64 3.96
N LEU A 204 -1.75 -5.37 2.66
CA LEU A 204 -0.41 -5.42 2.09
C LEU A 204 0.53 -4.37 2.70
N SER A 205 0.04 -3.14 2.88
CA SER A 205 0.78 -2.09 3.57
C SER A 205 1.18 -2.52 4.96
N GLY A 206 0.28 -3.13 5.74
CA GLY A 206 0.59 -3.64 7.06
C GLY A 206 1.64 -4.75 7.05
N ILE A 207 1.54 -5.68 6.09
CA ILE A 207 2.53 -6.76 5.89
C ILE A 207 3.93 -6.16 5.58
N PHE A 208 4.02 -5.26 4.59
CA PHE A 208 5.30 -4.64 4.21
C PHE A 208 5.85 -3.72 5.30
N SER A 209 5.00 -2.97 6.00
CA SER A 209 5.43 -2.13 7.13
C SER A 209 5.98 -2.97 8.29
N GLY A 210 5.31 -4.09 8.60
CA GLY A 210 5.79 -5.03 9.61
C GLY A 210 7.11 -5.71 9.22
N LEU A 211 7.33 -5.93 7.92
CA LEU A 211 8.64 -6.38 7.43
C LEU A 211 9.71 -5.30 7.60
N ALA A 212 9.44 -4.07 7.17
CA ALA A 212 10.36 -2.95 7.26
C ALA A 212 10.78 -2.65 8.72
N SER A 213 9.84 -2.76 9.67
CA SER A 213 10.14 -2.53 11.09
C SER A 213 10.96 -3.65 11.74
N ASN A 214 10.90 -4.87 11.22
CA ASN A 214 11.59 -6.05 11.78
C ASN A 214 12.92 -6.36 11.08
N SER A 215 13.17 -5.80 9.90
CA SER A 215 14.47 -5.86 9.24
C SER A 215 15.43 -4.86 9.89
N ALA A 216 16.14 -5.29 10.93
CA ALA A 216 17.23 -4.50 11.56
C ALA A 216 18.46 -4.33 10.66
N GLN A 217 18.47 -4.92 9.46
CA GLN A 217 19.50 -4.77 8.44
C GLN A 217 18.83 -4.25 7.17
N GLU A 218 19.39 -3.17 6.61
CA GLU A 218 19.20 -2.83 5.20
C GLU A 218 19.38 -4.10 4.38
N ILE A 219 18.55 -4.26 3.35
CA ILE A 219 18.75 -5.31 2.38
C ILE A 219 20.00 -4.92 1.59
N ASP A 220 21.19 -5.22 2.14
CA ASP A 220 22.48 -4.99 1.51
C ASP A 220 22.66 -6.03 0.41
N GLN A 221 22.02 -5.72 -0.72
CA GLN A 221 22.11 -6.43 -1.96
C GLN A 221 22.53 -5.36 -2.94
N GLY A 222 23.75 -5.44 -3.49
CA GLY A 222 24.40 -4.37 -4.27
C GLY A 222 23.68 -3.92 -5.56
N SER A 223 22.38 -4.20 -5.73
CA SER A 223 21.51 -3.48 -6.67
C SER A 223 20.05 -3.40 -6.20
N ILE A 224 19.33 -2.35 -6.62
CA ILE A 224 17.87 -2.18 -6.42
C ILE A 224 17.09 -3.43 -6.87
N SER A 225 17.43 -4.00 -8.03
CA SER A 225 16.74 -5.19 -8.56
C SER A 225 16.85 -6.40 -7.63
N ALA A 226 18.04 -6.64 -7.08
CA ALA A 226 18.28 -7.74 -6.14
C ALA A 226 17.59 -7.50 -4.80
N ALA A 227 17.58 -6.25 -4.32
CA ALA A 227 16.89 -5.87 -3.10
C ALA A 227 15.37 -6.06 -3.22
N LEU A 228 14.77 -5.68 -4.36
CA LEU A 228 13.35 -5.93 -4.66
C LEU A 228 13.03 -7.43 -4.73
N ALA A 229 13.88 -8.24 -5.36
CA ALA A 229 13.72 -9.69 -5.37
C ALA A 229 13.68 -10.28 -3.96
N ASN A 230 14.64 -9.90 -3.12
CA ASN A 230 14.69 -10.36 -1.74
C ASN A 230 13.51 -9.85 -0.91
N ALA A 231 13.07 -8.61 -1.14
CA ALA A 231 11.90 -8.06 -0.47
C ALA A 231 10.62 -8.83 -0.84
N PHE A 232 10.44 -9.22 -2.10
CA PHE A 232 9.32 -10.06 -2.52
C PHE A 232 9.40 -11.48 -1.94
N GLU A 233 10.60 -12.06 -1.83
CA GLU A 233 10.80 -13.35 -1.15
C GLU A 233 10.44 -13.27 0.34
N LYS A 234 10.88 -12.22 1.04
CA LYS A 234 10.50 -11.96 2.44
C LYS A 234 9.00 -11.72 2.61
N ALA A 235 8.36 -11.09 1.62
CA ALA A 235 6.91 -10.89 1.60
C ALA A 235 6.14 -12.21 1.61
N THR A 236 6.60 -13.24 0.89
CA THR A 236 6.03 -14.59 0.97
C THR A 236 6.03 -15.13 2.40
N GLY A 237 7.17 -15.06 3.10
CA GLY A 237 7.24 -15.52 4.49
C GLY A 237 6.34 -14.72 5.43
N ALA A 238 6.19 -13.41 5.19
CA ALA A 238 5.27 -12.58 5.97
C ALA A 238 3.79 -12.91 5.69
N ILE A 239 3.43 -13.21 4.45
CA ILE A 239 2.08 -13.67 4.07
C ILE A 239 1.74 -14.98 4.77
N GLU A 240 2.66 -15.95 4.77
CA GLU A 240 2.49 -17.21 5.51
C GLU A 240 2.32 -16.97 7.00
N LYS A 241 3.14 -16.08 7.58
CA LYS A 241 3.03 -15.70 8.99
C LYS A 241 1.68 -15.05 9.29
N THR A 242 1.23 -14.10 8.48
CA THR A 242 -0.07 -13.43 8.63
C THR A 242 -1.21 -14.44 8.50
N LEU A 243 -1.16 -15.36 7.53
CA LEU A 243 -2.15 -16.43 7.37
C LEU A 243 -2.27 -17.29 8.63
N ARG A 244 -1.13 -17.74 9.16
CA ARG A 244 -1.07 -18.53 10.39
C ARG A 244 -1.67 -17.77 11.57
N ILE A 245 -1.28 -16.51 11.78
CA ILE A 245 -1.77 -15.71 12.91
C ILE A 245 -3.27 -15.43 12.76
N ALA A 246 -3.72 -14.99 11.58
CA ALA A 246 -5.13 -14.66 11.32
C ALA A 246 -6.07 -15.86 11.49
N THR A 247 -5.56 -17.10 11.35
CA THR A 247 -6.30 -18.34 11.59
C THR A 247 -6.16 -18.90 13.01
N GLY A 248 -5.52 -18.18 13.93
CA GLY A 248 -5.40 -18.54 15.34
C GLY A 248 -4.15 -19.35 15.70
N GLY A 249 -3.11 -19.30 14.86
CA GLY A 249 -1.82 -19.91 15.15
C GLY A 249 -0.78 -18.96 15.74
N GLY A 250 -1.19 -17.76 16.21
CA GLY A 250 -0.30 -16.81 16.88
C GLY A 250 0.13 -17.32 18.25
N THR A 251 1.37 -17.00 18.65
CA THR A 251 1.95 -17.50 19.92
C THR A 251 1.99 -16.45 21.04
N SER A 252 1.65 -15.20 20.74
CA SER A 252 1.60 -14.09 21.71
C SER A 252 0.64 -13.00 21.27
N ASP A 253 0.23 -12.14 22.21
CA ASP A 253 -0.58 -10.96 21.90
C ASP A 253 0.13 -10.02 20.92
N ASP A 254 1.47 -9.91 20.99
CA ASP A 254 2.26 -9.10 20.05
C ASP A 254 2.16 -9.62 18.62
N GLU A 255 2.13 -10.94 18.42
CA GLU A 255 1.88 -11.51 17.08
C GLU A 255 0.49 -11.15 16.57
N TYR A 256 -0.55 -11.25 17.41
CA TYR A 256 -1.90 -10.84 17.02
C TYR A 256 -2.01 -9.32 16.79
N ASN A 257 -1.31 -8.50 17.58
CA ASN A 257 -1.23 -7.06 17.41
C ASN A 257 -0.54 -6.64 16.10
N SER A 258 0.26 -7.54 15.51
CA SER A 258 0.90 -7.31 14.20
C SER A 258 -0.04 -7.51 13.01
N LEU A 259 -1.25 -8.05 13.21
CA LEU A 259 -2.23 -8.19 12.13
C LEU A 259 -2.66 -6.80 11.61
N PRO A 260 -2.65 -6.60 10.28
CA PRO A 260 -3.17 -5.36 9.69
C PRO A 260 -4.64 -5.11 10.05
N ALA A 261 -5.01 -3.85 10.26
CA ALA A 261 -6.40 -3.43 10.47
C ALA A 261 -6.88 -2.60 9.26
N PRO A 262 -7.56 -3.22 8.27
CA PRO A 262 -7.92 -2.56 7.00
C PRO A 262 -8.91 -1.40 7.13
N LYS A 263 -9.73 -1.37 8.20
CA LYS A 263 -10.76 -0.35 8.44
C LYS A 263 -10.79 -0.02 9.93
N TRP A 264 -11.07 1.24 10.26
CA TRP A 264 -11.27 1.65 11.65
C TRP A 264 -12.57 1.03 12.20
N ASP A 265 -12.53 0.55 13.44
CA ASP A 265 -13.66 -0.09 14.09
C ASP A 265 -13.59 -0.03 15.62
N THR A 266 -14.66 -0.54 16.23
CA THR A 266 -14.80 -0.74 17.68
C THR A 266 -14.66 -2.19 18.11
N TYR A 267 -14.21 -3.10 17.23
CA TYR A 267 -13.92 -4.47 17.63
C TYR A 267 -12.75 -4.47 18.63
N GLU A 268 -12.69 -5.46 19.51
CA GLU A 268 -11.57 -5.56 20.45
C GLU A 268 -10.56 -6.61 19.98
N SER A 269 -11.02 -7.73 19.43
CA SER A 269 -10.15 -8.79 18.94
C SER A 269 -9.43 -8.39 17.65
N LYS A 270 -8.12 -8.67 17.58
CA LYS A 270 -7.29 -8.31 16.41
C LYS A 270 -7.69 -9.08 15.15
N ILE A 271 -8.19 -10.29 15.31
CA ILE A 271 -8.71 -11.10 14.21
C ILE A 271 -9.97 -10.45 13.62
N ALA A 272 -10.94 -9.99 14.44
CA ALA A 272 -12.12 -9.34 13.90
C ALA A 272 -11.78 -8.02 13.18
N LYS A 273 -10.79 -7.27 13.69
CA LYS A 273 -10.24 -6.09 12.99
C LYS A 273 -9.65 -6.46 11.64
N PHE A 274 -8.86 -7.53 11.58
CA PHE A 274 -8.22 -7.98 10.35
C PHE A 274 -9.21 -8.38 9.26
N PHE A 275 -10.30 -9.06 9.62
CA PHE A 275 -11.37 -9.43 8.68
C PHE A 275 -12.37 -8.31 8.39
N ASN A 276 -12.23 -7.15 9.02
CA ASN A 276 -13.18 -6.06 8.91
C ASN A 276 -13.30 -5.52 7.47
N GLY A 277 -14.50 -5.06 7.12
CA GLY A 277 -14.82 -4.55 5.79
C GLY A 277 -15.02 -5.63 4.72
N GLY A 278 -14.92 -6.91 5.07
CA GLY A 278 -15.28 -8.01 4.18
C GLY A 278 -14.41 -8.14 2.92
N TRP A 279 -13.21 -7.53 2.85
CA TRP A 279 -12.35 -7.58 1.66
C TRP A 279 -12.13 -8.99 1.13
N PHE A 280 -11.97 -9.94 2.04
CA PHE A 280 -11.76 -11.33 1.69
C PHE A 280 -12.95 -11.98 0.99
N LEU A 281 -14.15 -11.40 1.08
CA LEU A 281 -15.37 -11.86 0.41
C LEU A 281 -15.51 -11.35 -1.03
N ILE A 282 -14.61 -10.47 -1.51
CA ILE A 282 -14.66 -10.00 -2.91
C ILE A 282 -14.46 -11.20 -3.84
N ASP A 283 -15.38 -11.39 -4.78
CA ASP A 283 -15.31 -12.42 -5.82
C ASP A 283 -14.12 -12.17 -6.77
N ASP A 284 -13.65 -13.22 -7.46
CA ASP A 284 -12.50 -13.19 -8.37
C ASP A 284 -11.19 -12.78 -7.67
N ASP A 285 -10.69 -13.71 -6.86
CA ASP A 285 -9.45 -13.58 -6.08
C ASP A 285 -8.25 -13.16 -6.95
N GLU A 286 -8.15 -13.70 -8.17
CA GLU A 286 -7.05 -13.39 -9.10
C GLU A 286 -7.10 -11.94 -9.55
N LYS A 287 -8.26 -11.47 -10.01
CA LYS A 287 -8.40 -10.07 -10.45
C LYS A 287 -8.15 -9.08 -9.32
N ALA A 288 -8.67 -9.35 -8.11
CA ALA A 288 -8.47 -8.49 -6.95
C ALA A 288 -6.98 -8.38 -6.58
N VAL A 289 -6.27 -9.51 -6.56
CA VAL A 289 -4.82 -9.55 -6.28
C VAL A 289 -4.03 -8.87 -7.41
N THR A 290 -4.35 -9.15 -8.67
CA THR A 290 -3.66 -8.55 -9.82
C THR A 290 -3.78 -7.03 -9.84
N ILE A 291 -4.98 -6.46 -9.62
CA ILE A 291 -5.17 -5.01 -9.56
C ILE A 291 -4.31 -4.39 -8.45
N THR A 292 -4.30 -5.03 -7.28
CA THR A 292 -3.54 -4.54 -6.12
C THR A 292 -2.04 -4.55 -6.39
N LEU A 293 -1.51 -5.65 -6.95
CA LEU A 293 -0.09 -5.78 -7.30
C LEU A 293 0.34 -4.86 -8.44
N GLN A 294 -0.49 -4.69 -9.48
CA GLN A 294 -0.24 -3.74 -10.56
C GLN A 294 -0.15 -2.32 -10.02
N SER A 295 -1.03 -1.93 -9.09
CA SER A 295 -0.96 -0.63 -8.45
C SER A 295 0.33 -0.43 -7.65
N ILE A 296 0.77 -1.44 -6.89
CA ILE A 296 2.06 -1.37 -6.17
C ILE A 296 3.21 -1.23 -7.17
N SER A 297 3.23 -2.05 -8.22
CA SER A 297 4.25 -1.98 -9.27
C SER A 297 4.27 -0.60 -9.96
N ASN A 298 3.10 -0.03 -10.26
CA ASN A 298 2.96 1.30 -10.85
C ASN A 298 3.44 2.44 -9.94
N ASN A 299 3.48 2.23 -8.62
CA ASN A 299 4.04 3.21 -7.67
C ASN A 299 5.54 2.98 -7.44
N ILE A 300 6.01 1.73 -7.44
CA ILE A 300 7.44 1.40 -7.32
C ILE A 300 8.22 1.83 -8.55
N LYS A 301 7.66 1.67 -9.76
CA LYS A 301 8.30 2.05 -11.02
C LYS A 301 8.81 3.51 -11.04
N PRO A 302 8.00 4.53 -10.74
CA PRO A 302 8.46 5.91 -10.64
C PRO A 302 9.46 6.14 -9.49
N LYS A 303 9.38 5.39 -8.38
CA LYS A 303 10.36 5.47 -7.30
C LYS A 303 11.74 4.96 -7.75
N VAL A 304 11.81 3.80 -8.40
CA VAL A 304 13.08 3.32 -8.94
C VAL A 304 13.65 4.30 -9.96
N ALA A 305 12.81 4.86 -10.84
CA ALA A 305 13.23 5.90 -11.77
C ALA A 305 13.82 7.12 -11.05
N ASN A 306 13.18 7.60 -9.98
CA ASN A 306 13.68 8.70 -9.15
C ASN A 306 15.07 8.43 -8.59
N ASP A 307 15.33 7.22 -8.11
CA ASP A 307 16.60 6.90 -7.45
C ASP A 307 17.72 6.69 -8.47
N VAL A 308 17.41 6.07 -9.60
CA VAL A 308 18.31 6.02 -10.75
C VAL A 308 18.63 7.44 -11.25
N MET A 309 17.66 8.35 -11.26
CA MET A 309 17.89 9.76 -11.60
C MET A 309 18.81 10.44 -10.58
N SER A 310 18.61 10.22 -9.29
CA SER A 310 19.47 10.74 -8.22
C SER A 310 20.92 10.24 -8.39
N ALA A 311 21.10 8.94 -8.61
CA ALA A 311 22.39 8.32 -8.90
C ALA A 311 23.04 8.84 -10.19
N ALA A 312 22.24 9.36 -11.13
CA ALA A 312 22.70 10.02 -12.34
C ALA A 312 23.07 11.51 -12.14
N SER A 313 23.12 11.98 -10.88
CA SER A 313 23.36 13.36 -10.49
C SER A 313 22.32 14.34 -11.08
N LEU A 314 21.07 13.90 -11.17
CA LEU A 314 19.94 14.76 -11.51
C LEU A 314 19.37 15.41 -10.25
N TYR A 315 18.99 16.67 -10.38
CA TYR A 315 18.46 17.49 -9.31
C TYR A 315 17.19 18.19 -9.77
N LEU A 316 16.22 18.34 -8.87
CA LEU A 316 15.17 19.35 -9.04
C LEU A 316 15.76 20.71 -8.65
N VAL A 317 15.73 21.67 -9.57
CA VAL A 317 16.24 23.02 -9.29
C VAL A 317 15.11 24.02 -9.17
N ALA A 318 15.21 24.92 -8.21
CA ALA A 318 14.45 26.16 -8.14
C ALA A 318 15.32 27.30 -8.66
N ASP A 319 14.92 27.90 -9.78
CA ASP A 319 15.71 28.94 -10.42
C ASP A 319 15.54 30.29 -9.72
N LYS A 320 16.64 30.82 -9.18
CA LYS A 320 16.74 32.13 -8.53
C LYS A 320 17.53 33.13 -9.34
N ARG A 321 17.86 32.84 -10.60
CA ARG A 321 18.62 33.76 -11.45
C ARG A 321 17.79 35.01 -11.75
N ASP A 322 18.47 36.15 -11.85
CA ASP A 322 17.84 37.46 -12.02
C ASP A 322 16.93 37.58 -13.25
N ASN A 323 17.17 36.77 -14.28
CA ASN A 323 16.42 36.74 -15.52
C ASN A 323 15.21 35.80 -15.49
N VAL A 324 14.90 35.16 -14.35
CA VAL A 324 13.77 34.23 -14.18
C VAL A 324 12.93 34.68 -12.98
N ARG A 325 12.01 35.64 -13.20
CA ARG A 325 11.22 36.26 -12.12
C ARG A 325 9.71 36.08 -12.27
N SER A 326 9.27 35.53 -13.39
CA SER A 326 7.87 35.33 -13.72
C SER A 326 7.64 34.00 -14.41
N ARG A 327 6.37 33.60 -14.53
CA ARG A 327 5.97 32.42 -15.30
C ARG A 327 6.39 32.53 -16.76
N GLU A 328 6.31 33.72 -17.34
CA GLU A 328 6.74 34.00 -18.71
C GLU A 328 8.25 33.80 -18.87
N ASP A 329 9.05 34.26 -17.89
CA ASP A 329 10.51 34.07 -17.91
C ASP A 329 10.91 32.59 -17.70
N CYS A 330 10.15 31.86 -16.89
CA CYS A 330 10.30 30.41 -16.75
C CYS A 330 10.09 29.70 -18.10
N GLY A 331 9.23 30.25 -18.94
CA GLY A 331 8.92 29.73 -20.26
C GLY A 331 8.07 28.46 -20.22
N PHE A 332 7.89 27.84 -21.39
CA PHE A 332 7.00 26.70 -21.60
C PHE A 332 7.74 25.45 -22.10
N ALA A 333 9.06 25.41 -21.91
CA ALA A 333 9.85 24.23 -22.24
C ALA A 333 9.35 23.02 -21.45
N GLN A 334 9.36 21.85 -22.08
CA GLN A 334 8.90 20.62 -21.48
C GLN A 334 9.63 20.37 -20.15
N GLY A 335 8.87 20.08 -19.10
CA GLY A 335 9.41 19.80 -17.77
C GLY A 335 9.47 21.01 -16.83
N ARG A 336 9.51 22.25 -17.34
CA ARG A 336 9.49 23.44 -16.49
C ARG A 336 8.12 23.65 -15.84
N GLN A 337 8.10 24.06 -14.58
CA GLN A 337 6.89 24.33 -13.81
C GLN A 337 7.08 25.60 -12.97
N TRP A 338 6.22 26.60 -13.19
CA TRP A 338 6.13 27.75 -12.27
C TRP A 338 5.26 27.34 -11.07
N MET A 339 5.86 27.23 -9.89
CA MET A 339 5.21 26.69 -8.70
C MET A 339 5.62 27.45 -7.44
N ALA A 340 4.73 27.48 -6.47
CA ALA A 340 5.04 27.96 -5.13
C ALA A 340 5.93 26.95 -4.38
N LEU A 341 7.03 27.44 -3.80
CA LEU A 341 7.82 26.73 -2.79
C LEU A 341 7.14 26.82 -1.42
N ARG A 342 6.69 28.04 -1.06
CA ARG A 342 5.94 28.40 0.15
C ARG A 342 4.96 29.52 -0.20
N ASP A 343 4.04 29.85 0.71
CA ASP A 343 3.09 30.95 0.50
C ASP A 343 3.84 32.26 0.19
N GLY A 344 3.62 32.79 -1.02
CA GLY A 344 4.25 34.03 -1.50
C GLY A 344 5.63 33.88 -2.14
N GLU A 345 6.19 32.66 -2.22
CA GLU A 345 7.48 32.38 -2.85
C GLU A 345 7.28 31.44 -4.04
N GLU A 346 7.34 31.97 -5.27
CA GLU A 346 7.21 31.19 -6.50
C GLU A 346 8.52 31.17 -7.29
N TYR A 347 8.85 30.01 -7.85
CA TYR A 347 10.06 29.80 -8.63
C TYR A 347 9.77 28.96 -9.87
N CYS A 348 10.67 29.03 -10.84
CA CYS A 348 10.70 28.10 -11.96
C CYS A 348 11.40 26.81 -11.54
N PHE A 349 10.67 25.71 -11.52
CA PHE A 349 11.19 24.38 -11.19
C PHE A 349 11.43 23.55 -12.44
N TYR A 350 12.60 22.93 -12.55
CA TYR A 350 12.94 22.00 -13.64
C TYR A 350 14.10 21.08 -13.22
N VAL A 351 14.46 20.11 -14.08
CA VAL A 351 15.54 19.16 -13.77
C VAL A 351 16.86 19.61 -14.40
N MET A 352 17.92 19.63 -13.61
CA MET A 352 19.30 19.81 -14.10
C MET A 352 20.15 18.61 -13.76
N ARG A 353 21.16 18.34 -14.57
CA ARG A 353 22.26 17.43 -14.25
C ARG A 353 23.43 18.21 -13.70
N ASN A 354 23.96 17.77 -12.57
CA ASN A 354 25.28 18.16 -12.12
C ASN A 354 26.32 17.23 -12.75
N SER A 355 27.20 17.73 -13.60
CA SER A 355 28.20 16.92 -14.28
C SER A 355 29.43 16.75 -13.39
N PRO A 356 29.77 15.53 -12.94
CA PRO A 356 30.90 15.31 -12.02
C PRO A 356 32.28 15.55 -12.66
N ASN A 357 32.35 15.73 -13.99
CA ASN A 357 33.59 15.86 -14.76
C ASN A 357 33.72 17.21 -15.50
N ALA A 358 32.89 18.20 -15.19
CA ALA A 358 32.92 19.49 -15.87
C ALA A 358 34.02 20.43 -15.33
N ILE A 359 34.56 21.28 -16.21
CA ILE A 359 35.58 22.28 -15.87
C ILE A 359 34.87 23.59 -15.51
N ARG A 360 34.06 23.60 -14.45
CA ARG A 360 33.26 24.74 -13.95
C ARG A 360 32.17 25.25 -14.89
N GLU A 361 32.46 25.32 -16.18
CA GLU A 361 31.57 25.61 -17.29
C GLU A 361 30.82 24.32 -17.63
N ASN A 362 29.48 24.39 -17.65
CA ASN A 362 28.57 23.25 -17.80
C ASN A 362 28.58 22.26 -16.62
N ASP A 363 28.96 22.70 -15.41
CA ASP A 363 28.76 21.91 -14.19
C ASP A 363 27.27 21.63 -13.95
N TRP A 364 26.41 22.57 -14.31
CA TRP A 364 24.96 22.45 -14.20
C TRP A 364 24.32 22.65 -15.57
N VAL A 365 23.70 21.60 -16.10
CA VAL A 365 23.05 21.63 -17.41
C VAL A 365 21.59 21.21 -17.27
N GLU A 366 20.67 22.04 -17.78
CA GLU A 366 19.26 21.64 -17.89
C GLU A 366 19.13 20.43 -18.80
N VAL A 367 18.37 19.45 -18.37
CA VAL A 367 18.22 18.21 -19.14
C VAL A 367 17.42 18.45 -20.43
N GLU A 368 17.75 17.69 -21.47
CA GLU A 368 17.03 17.75 -22.74
C GLU A 368 15.61 17.16 -22.63
N SER A 369 14.73 17.55 -23.56
CA SER A 369 13.32 17.07 -23.64
C SER A 369 13.18 15.55 -23.54
N GLU A 370 14.11 14.79 -24.14
CA GLU A 370 14.13 13.33 -24.10
C GLU A 370 14.13 12.76 -22.67
N ILE A 371 14.79 13.42 -21.71
CA ILE A 371 14.79 13.00 -20.31
C ILE A 371 13.39 13.11 -19.72
N TYR A 372 12.65 14.16 -20.07
CA TYR A 372 11.26 14.30 -19.63
C TYR A 372 10.34 13.25 -20.29
N ASP A 373 10.55 12.91 -21.56
CA ASP A 373 9.81 11.81 -22.20
C ASP A 373 10.08 10.46 -21.51
N LYS A 374 11.33 10.18 -21.16
CA LYS A 374 11.73 9.01 -20.36
C LYS A 374 11.09 9.01 -18.98
N MET A 375 11.12 10.14 -18.27
CA MET A 375 10.42 10.24 -16.99
C MET A 375 8.91 9.95 -17.16
N ALA A 376 8.29 10.38 -18.26
CA ALA A 376 6.87 10.10 -18.51
C ALA A 376 6.60 8.59 -18.75
N SER A 377 7.45 7.90 -19.50
CA SER A 377 7.32 6.45 -19.74
C SER A 377 7.48 5.60 -18.46
N TYR A 378 8.13 6.17 -17.45
CA TYR A 378 8.31 5.57 -16.12
C TYR A 378 7.30 6.05 -15.06
N GLY A 379 6.24 6.74 -15.45
CA GLY A 379 5.14 7.13 -14.55
C GLY A 379 5.35 8.46 -13.82
N LEU A 380 6.41 9.21 -14.15
CA LEU A 380 6.67 10.54 -13.56
C LEU A 380 6.09 11.69 -14.40
N GLY A 381 5.34 11.40 -15.47
CA GLY A 381 4.90 12.39 -16.47
C GLY A 381 4.10 13.57 -15.93
N ASN A 382 3.36 13.38 -14.84
CA ASN A 382 2.66 14.47 -14.15
C ASN A 382 3.64 15.20 -13.19
N ARG A 383 4.16 16.34 -13.65
CA ARG A 383 5.28 17.04 -12.98
C ARG A 383 4.90 17.74 -11.69
N ASP A 384 3.75 18.41 -11.65
CA ASP A 384 3.33 19.17 -10.47
C ASP A 384 3.28 18.30 -9.19
N PRO A 385 2.56 17.17 -9.12
CA PRO A 385 2.55 16.35 -7.91
C PRO A 385 3.91 15.71 -7.60
N TYR A 386 4.69 15.35 -8.63
CA TYR A 386 6.02 14.79 -8.43
C TYR A 386 7.00 15.82 -7.84
N TYR A 387 7.06 17.03 -8.41
CA TYR A 387 7.91 18.11 -7.91
C TYR A 387 7.46 18.58 -6.53
N ARG A 388 6.15 18.65 -6.26
CA ARG A 388 5.65 18.94 -4.90
C ARG A 388 6.10 17.90 -3.89
N ALA A 389 6.10 16.62 -4.24
CA ALA A 389 6.57 15.56 -3.34
C ALA A 389 8.08 15.67 -3.04
N ILE A 390 8.89 16.05 -4.05
CA ILE A 390 10.32 16.32 -3.85
C ILE A 390 10.53 17.55 -2.94
N ILE A 391 9.80 18.63 -3.21
CA ILE A 391 9.84 19.86 -2.40
C ILE A 391 9.43 19.56 -0.95
N ASP A 392 8.36 18.79 -0.74
CA ASP A 392 7.94 18.34 0.59
C ASP A 392 9.05 17.59 1.32
N CYS A 393 9.74 16.66 0.65
CA CYS A 393 10.89 15.99 1.26
C CYS A 393 12.04 16.97 1.59
N ALA A 394 12.37 17.88 0.67
CA ALA A 394 13.45 18.83 0.86
C ALA A 394 13.22 19.76 2.07
N LEU A 395 11.97 20.19 2.27
CA LEU A 395 11.56 21.11 3.33
C LEU A 395 11.23 20.40 4.66
N ASN A 396 10.59 19.23 4.61
CA ASN A 396 10.00 18.57 5.78
C ASN A 396 10.70 17.26 6.17
N GLY A 397 11.65 16.75 5.37
CA GLY A 397 12.37 15.49 5.65
C GLY A 397 13.39 15.55 6.79
N GLY A 398 13.81 16.74 7.22
CA GLY A 398 14.80 16.92 8.30
C GLY A 398 16.14 16.25 7.98
N ASP A 399 16.76 15.62 8.98
CA ASP A 399 18.02 14.85 8.84
C ASP A 399 17.82 13.47 8.20
N ASN A 400 16.58 13.05 7.94
CA ASN A 400 16.22 11.71 7.48
C ASN A 400 15.70 11.71 6.03
N LYS A 401 16.25 12.56 5.15
CA LYS A 401 15.78 12.70 3.75
C LYS A 401 15.87 11.40 2.92
N ASP A 402 16.66 10.44 3.38
CA ASP A 402 16.83 9.13 2.75
C ASP A 402 15.87 8.06 3.32
N LYS A 403 15.05 8.40 4.32
CA LYS A 403 14.07 7.49 4.92
C LYS A 403 12.65 8.00 4.70
N ILE A 404 11.77 7.09 4.29
CA ILE A 404 10.36 7.39 4.10
C ILE A 404 9.67 7.50 5.46
N ASP A 405 8.86 8.54 5.67
CA ASP A 405 8.01 8.61 6.87
C ASP A 405 6.83 7.64 6.75
N LEU A 406 7.04 6.42 7.24
CA LEU A 406 6.01 5.38 7.31
C LEU A 406 4.99 5.60 8.45
N SER A 407 5.20 6.59 9.32
CA SER A 407 4.30 6.85 10.46
C SER A 407 3.04 7.62 10.07
N LYS A 408 3.06 8.30 8.92
CA LYS A 408 1.97 9.16 8.42
C LYS A 408 1.36 8.67 7.10
N LEU A 409 1.45 7.37 6.82
CA LEU A 409 0.87 6.81 5.62
C LEU A 409 -0.64 7.06 5.59
N ALA A 410 -1.10 7.67 4.50
CA ALA A 410 -2.51 7.96 4.26
C ALA A 410 -2.87 7.51 2.85
N TRP A 411 -4.01 6.83 2.74
CA TRP A 411 -4.49 6.33 1.46
C TRP A 411 -4.57 7.43 0.41
N GLY A 412 -3.99 7.18 -0.78
CA GLY A 412 -4.04 8.13 -1.89
C GLY A 412 -3.05 9.29 -1.82
N LYS A 413 -2.18 9.35 -0.81
CA LYS A 413 -1.15 10.39 -0.67
C LYS A 413 0.25 9.84 -0.90
N VAL A 414 1.14 10.67 -1.46
CA VAL A 414 2.57 10.38 -1.52
C VAL A 414 3.16 10.63 -0.12
N PRO A 415 3.79 9.64 0.53
CA PRO A 415 4.47 9.87 1.81
C PRO A 415 5.66 10.82 1.66
N THR A 416 5.95 11.60 2.71
CA THR A 416 7.12 12.49 2.74
C THR A 416 8.39 11.68 2.52
N CYS A 417 9.28 12.21 1.67
CA CYS A 417 10.52 11.56 1.23
C CYS A 417 10.38 10.23 0.47
N TYR A 418 9.18 9.88 0.01
CA TYR A 418 9.04 8.83 -1.01
C TYR A 418 9.84 9.19 -2.27
N PHE A 419 9.74 10.44 -2.74
CA PHE A 419 10.61 10.98 -3.78
C PHE A 419 11.65 11.90 -3.15
N ASN A 420 12.87 11.39 -3.01
CA ASN A 420 14.01 12.08 -2.41
C ASN A 420 15.03 12.55 -3.45
N LEU A 421 14.58 12.89 -4.68
CA LEU A 421 15.47 13.52 -5.65
C LEU A 421 16.10 14.78 -5.02
N PRO A 422 17.43 14.93 -5.03
CA PRO A 422 18.07 16.10 -4.47
C PRO A 422 17.52 17.40 -5.08
N ALA A 423 17.22 18.37 -4.22
CA ALA A 423 16.59 19.61 -4.63
C ALA A 423 17.31 20.83 -4.08
N VAL A 424 17.60 21.79 -4.97
CA VAL A 424 18.47 22.95 -4.69
C VAL A 424 17.91 24.21 -5.33
N PHE A 425 18.28 25.37 -4.80
CA PHE A 425 18.26 26.60 -5.57
C PHE A 425 19.45 26.64 -6.51
N ILE A 426 19.25 27.23 -7.68
CA ILE A 426 20.34 27.59 -8.60
C ILE A 426 20.38 29.11 -8.74
N GLU A 427 21.55 29.66 -8.46
CA GLU A 427 21.85 31.09 -8.51
C GLU A 427 23.09 31.34 -9.36
N LYS A 428 23.27 32.58 -9.82
CA LYS A 428 24.52 32.98 -10.46
C LYS A 428 25.65 32.98 -9.43
N ASP A 429 26.75 32.30 -9.72
CA ASP A 429 27.93 32.33 -8.88
C ASP A 429 28.72 33.62 -9.12
N THR A 430 28.65 34.55 -8.16
CA THR A 430 29.36 35.84 -8.21
C THR A 430 30.75 35.78 -7.57
N GLU A 431 31.11 34.70 -6.89
CA GLU A 431 32.42 34.52 -6.25
C GLU A 431 33.50 34.14 -7.27
N VAL A 432 33.08 33.88 -8.52
CA VAL A 432 33.91 33.41 -9.62
C VAL A 432 33.96 34.47 -10.69
N GLY A 433 35.10 35.16 -10.78
CA GLY A 433 35.37 36.05 -11.91
C GLY A 433 35.43 35.26 -13.21
N CYS A 434 34.81 35.77 -14.27
CA CYS A 434 34.81 35.17 -15.61
C CYS A 434 36.18 35.23 -16.32
N GLY A 435 37.27 35.44 -15.58
CA GLY A 435 38.53 35.88 -16.17
C GLY A 435 38.37 37.22 -16.89
N SER A 436 39.21 37.45 -17.89
CA SER A 436 39.17 38.65 -18.72
C SER A 436 37.82 38.78 -19.45
N PRO A 437 37.17 39.97 -19.48
CA PRO A 437 35.93 40.22 -20.21
C PRO A 437 36.04 39.99 -21.73
N PHE A 438 37.26 39.82 -22.24
CA PHE A 438 37.56 39.59 -23.65
C PHE A 438 37.68 38.10 -24.01
N ASP A 439 37.85 37.23 -23.03
CA ASP A 439 38.08 35.79 -23.25
C ASP A 439 36.82 34.94 -23.03
N ASN A 440 35.86 35.41 -22.22
CA ASN A 440 34.63 34.66 -21.92
C ASN A 440 33.43 35.58 -21.64
N GLN A 441 32.74 36.03 -22.69
CA GLN A 441 31.52 36.85 -22.57
C GLN A 441 30.28 36.08 -22.09
N GLY A 442 30.36 34.75 -21.91
CA GLY A 442 29.24 33.87 -21.62
C GLY A 442 29.27 33.12 -20.27
N CYS A 443 30.19 33.46 -19.35
CA CYS A 443 30.32 32.73 -18.08
C CYS A 443 29.07 32.85 -17.20
N ASN A 444 28.21 31.82 -17.28
CA ASN A 444 27.06 31.59 -16.43
C ASN A 444 27.38 30.49 -15.41
N TYR A 445 28.38 30.74 -14.56
CA TYR A 445 28.66 29.82 -13.44
C TYR A 445 27.47 29.82 -12.49
N LEU A 446 27.11 28.62 -12.03
CA LEU A 446 25.94 28.40 -11.19
C LEU A 446 26.38 27.85 -9.83
N LYS A 447 25.83 28.43 -8.77
CA LYS A 447 26.02 27.99 -7.39
C LYS A 447 24.75 27.30 -6.90
N PRO A 448 24.83 26.04 -6.43
CA PRO A 448 23.72 25.38 -5.78
C PRO A 448 23.62 25.78 -4.30
N THR A 449 22.42 25.99 -3.78
CA THR A 449 22.16 26.04 -2.33
C THR A 449 21.00 25.12 -1.95
N PRO A 450 21.00 24.45 -0.78
CA PRO A 450 19.88 23.61 -0.38
C PRO A 450 18.55 24.38 -0.32
N LEU A 451 17.43 23.72 -0.64
CA LEU A 451 16.09 24.31 -0.50
C LEU A 451 15.62 24.48 0.96
N SER A 452 16.23 23.74 1.91
CA SER A 452 15.81 23.64 3.31
C SER A 452 16.21 24.84 4.16
#